data_AF-A0AA40SX39-F1
#
_entry.id   AF-A0AA40SX39-F1
#
_cell.length_a   1.000
_cell.length_b   1.000
_cell.length_c   1.000
_cell.angle_alpha   90.00
_cell.angle_beta   90.00
_cell.angle_gamma   90.00
#
_symmetry.space_group_name_H-M   'P 1'
#
loop_
_entity.id
_entity.type
_entity.pdbx_description
1 polymer ?
#
loop_
_entity_poly.entity_id
_entity_poly.type
_entity_poly.pdbx_seq_one_letter_code
_entity_poly.pdbx_strand_id
1 'polypeptide(L)'
;MQNRLRLLRTQRNWSQAELAKLLSVSRQTINAIEVGKYDPSLSLAFKIAKIFRYPIQFIFLPEENSMFERFTAKAYRAIVLAQGEGERLGHQFVGTEQILIGLIAEGNGLAAKVLKSAGITLEAAQTEVEKIIGRGTGIQGVEYPFTPKGKQVLDLAVEESQKLGHTYIGTEHLLLGVLSVSDGVAVGVLKKLGVNLKNLWQEVLTEIMSLGIPAVAISPNRDFTREYDLNESPPDFTSGEISARFCAFLFSWVEPRKLGHIIGSRGGFQLPNGDIVAPRISFFSRERLKRVPRTYPELVPDLVVEIKSAFDRLISVQQIIQRFLDLGVRVALLIDPDSQTVSVYRPSSGVTVLGNGEKLTVSELFPEWELVVSELWPPVFD
;
A
#
# COMPACT_ATOMS: atom_id res chain seq x y z
N MET A 1 10.91 12.32 -13.88
CA MET A 1 9.82 12.17 -12.87
C MET A 1 9.02 13.45 -12.60
N GLN A 2 7.69 13.35 -12.63
CA GLN A 2 6.78 14.44 -12.24
C GLN A 2 6.84 14.67 -10.72
N ASN A 3 6.70 15.91 -10.24
CA ASN A 3 6.81 16.20 -8.81
C ASN A 3 6.05 17.47 -8.41
N ARG A 4 5.77 17.59 -7.11
CA ARG A 4 5.09 18.74 -6.48
C ARG A 4 6.07 19.65 -5.72
N LEU A 5 7.38 19.46 -5.86
CA LEU A 5 8.38 20.12 -5.03
C LEU A 5 8.29 21.65 -5.11
N ARG A 6 8.08 22.20 -6.32
CA ARG A 6 7.92 23.65 -6.53
C ARG A 6 6.70 24.20 -5.80
N LEU A 7 5.56 23.51 -5.90
CA LEU A 7 4.31 23.89 -5.23
C LEU A 7 4.50 23.93 -3.71
N LEU A 8 5.06 22.86 -3.14
CA LEU A 8 5.25 22.72 -1.70
C LEU A 8 6.25 23.73 -1.15
N ARG A 9 7.32 24.00 -1.89
CA ARG A 9 8.30 25.03 -1.54
C ARG A 9 7.64 26.42 -1.52
N THR A 10 6.86 26.76 -2.54
CA THR A 10 6.18 28.06 -2.63
C THR A 10 5.13 28.23 -1.53
N GLN A 11 4.38 27.19 -1.16
CA GLN A 11 3.43 27.25 -0.04
C GLN A 11 4.10 27.59 1.30
N ARG A 12 5.39 27.25 1.46
CA ARG A 12 6.18 27.60 2.65
C ARG A 12 6.95 28.92 2.51
N ASN A 13 6.69 29.70 1.46
CA ASN A 13 7.43 30.92 1.12
C ASN A 13 8.96 30.73 1.06
N TRP A 14 9.42 29.53 0.70
CA TRP A 14 10.85 29.25 0.56
C TRP A 14 11.33 29.53 -0.86
N SER A 15 12.53 30.09 -0.97
CA SER A 15 13.30 30.16 -2.22
C SER A 15 14.00 28.82 -2.50
N GLN A 16 14.36 28.57 -3.77
CA GLN A 16 15.13 27.37 -4.14
C GLN A 16 16.45 27.28 -3.35
N ALA A 17 17.08 28.42 -3.03
CA ALA A 17 18.32 28.48 -2.28
C ALA A 17 18.13 28.09 -0.80
N GLU A 18 17.03 28.49 -0.18
CA GLU A 18 16.70 28.10 1.20
C GLU A 18 16.43 26.60 1.30
N LEU A 19 15.63 26.05 0.38
CA LEU A 19 15.38 24.61 0.35
C LEU A 19 16.67 23.81 0.10
N ALA A 20 17.54 24.30 -0.80
CA ALA A 20 18.83 23.70 -1.08
C ALA A 20 19.73 23.65 0.18
N LYS A 21 19.77 24.75 0.95
CA LYS A 21 20.50 24.83 2.22
C LYS A 21 19.99 23.82 3.25
N LEU A 22 18.66 23.71 3.39
CA LEU A 22 18.04 22.74 4.32
C LEU A 22 18.35 21.29 3.96
N LEU A 23 18.50 20.99 2.68
CA LEU A 23 18.76 19.65 2.16
C LEU A 23 20.26 19.34 1.99
N SER A 24 21.13 20.32 2.21
CA SER A 24 22.57 20.24 1.94
C SER A 24 22.88 19.86 0.49
N VAL A 25 22.15 20.45 -0.47
CA VAL A 25 22.35 20.29 -1.92
C VAL A 25 22.52 21.64 -2.61
N SER A 26 22.86 21.65 -3.90
CA SER A 26 22.97 22.89 -4.67
C SER A 26 21.59 23.46 -5.05
N ARG A 27 21.49 24.78 -5.27
CA ARG A 27 20.27 25.40 -5.83
C ARG A 27 19.91 24.79 -7.19
N GLN A 28 20.92 24.46 -8.00
CA GLN A 28 20.74 23.82 -9.30
C GLN A 28 20.08 22.45 -9.16
N THR A 29 20.41 21.69 -8.11
CA THR A 29 19.79 20.40 -7.81
C THR A 29 18.30 20.57 -7.55
N ILE A 30 17.90 21.53 -6.70
CA ILE A 30 16.47 21.83 -6.46
C ILE A 30 15.76 22.24 -7.74
N ASN A 31 16.36 23.13 -8.53
CA ASN A 31 15.78 23.55 -9.80
C ASN A 31 15.62 22.36 -10.76
N ALA A 32 16.62 21.49 -10.89
CA ALA A 32 16.58 20.32 -11.76
C ALA A 32 15.48 19.32 -11.35
N ILE A 33 15.28 19.12 -10.04
CA ILE A 33 14.17 18.33 -9.52
C ILE A 33 12.84 19.00 -9.89
N GLU A 34 12.66 20.30 -9.59
CA GLU A 34 11.40 21.00 -9.84
C GLU A 34 10.96 21.00 -11.31
N VAL A 35 11.90 21.03 -12.24
CA VAL A 35 11.60 20.96 -13.69
C VAL A 35 11.57 19.53 -14.24
N GLY A 36 11.73 18.52 -13.38
CA GLY A 36 11.68 17.10 -13.76
C GLY A 36 12.89 16.62 -14.58
N LYS A 37 13.99 17.37 -14.60
CA LYS A 37 15.25 17.01 -15.30
C LYS A 37 16.19 16.15 -14.47
N TYR A 38 15.88 15.96 -13.18
CA TYR A 38 16.69 15.18 -12.27
C TYR A 38 15.78 14.45 -11.28
N ASP A 39 15.89 13.13 -11.27
CA ASP A 39 15.22 12.31 -10.29
C ASP A 39 16.11 12.27 -9.03
N PRO A 40 15.60 12.73 -7.87
CA PRO A 40 16.38 12.74 -6.65
C PRO A 40 16.66 11.31 -6.20
N SER A 41 17.85 11.10 -5.63
CA SER A 41 18.16 9.85 -4.93
C SER A 41 17.11 9.56 -3.85
N LEU A 42 16.92 8.29 -3.51
CA LEU A 42 15.97 7.88 -2.48
C LEU A 42 16.23 8.61 -1.15
N SER A 43 17.50 8.77 -0.76
CA SER A 43 17.91 9.54 0.43
C SER A 43 17.49 11.00 0.35
N LEU A 44 17.71 11.66 -0.79
CA LEU A 44 17.28 13.05 -0.99
C LEU A 44 15.75 13.15 -1.00
N ALA A 45 15.06 12.19 -1.63
CA ALA A 45 13.60 12.12 -1.63
C ALA A 45 13.03 11.97 -0.20
N PHE A 46 13.64 11.13 0.65
CA PHE A 46 13.28 11.01 2.06
C PHE A 46 13.57 12.27 2.88
N LYS A 47 14.72 12.93 2.65
CA LYS A 47 15.02 14.21 3.31
C LYS A 47 13.99 15.27 2.94
N ILE A 48 13.62 15.34 1.67
CA ILE A 48 12.57 16.23 1.16
C ILE A 48 11.23 15.87 1.82
N ALA A 49 10.83 14.61 1.83
CA ALA A 49 9.63 14.11 2.51
C ALA A 49 9.59 14.47 4.00
N LYS A 50 10.70 14.27 4.70
CA LYS A 50 10.83 14.61 6.13
C LYS A 50 10.73 16.11 6.38
N ILE A 51 11.37 16.94 5.55
CA ILE A 51 11.30 18.40 5.67
C ILE A 51 9.88 18.90 5.44
N PHE A 52 9.23 18.41 4.38
CA PHE A 52 7.89 18.82 4.03
C PHE A 52 6.78 18.15 4.84
N ARG A 53 7.12 17.10 5.62
CA ARG A 53 6.19 16.25 6.37
C ARG A 53 5.07 15.67 5.48
N TYR A 54 5.43 15.31 4.26
CA TYR A 54 4.55 14.61 3.33
C TYR A 54 5.16 13.26 2.95
N PRO A 55 4.33 12.26 2.60
CA PRO A 55 4.83 11.01 2.01
C PRO A 55 5.64 11.28 0.74
N ILE A 56 6.63 10.42 0.44
CA ILE A 56 7.46 10.56 -0.77
C ILE A 56 6.58 10.60 -2.01
N GLN A 57 5.60 9.70 -2.11
CA GLN A 57 4.69 9.59 -3.25
C GLN A 57 3.81 10.82 -3.47
N PHE A 58 3.67 11.67 -2.45
CA PHE A 58 2.97 12.95 -2.58
C PHE A 58 3.85 14.02 -3.22
N ILE A 59 5.16 13.99 -2.95
CA ILE A 59 6.11 14.99 -3.43
C ILE A 59 6.66 14.61 -4.79
N PHE A 60 6.98 13.34 -4.97
CA PHE A 60 7.52 12.76 -6.18
C PHE A 60 6.46 11.82 -6.73
N LEU A 61 5.94 12.16 -7.90
CA LEU A 61 4.96 11.37 -8.60
C LEU A 61 5.76 10.41 -9.49
N PRO A 62 5.91 9.14 -9.10
CA PRO A 62 6.63 8.19 -9.93
C PRO A 62 5.98 8.13 -11.30
N GLU A 63 6.80 8.06 -12.34
CA GLU A 63 6.33 7.60 -13.64
C GLU A 63 5.73 6.20 -13.45
N GLU A 64 4.68 5.86 -14.19
CA GLU A 64 3.70 4.77 -13.96
C GLU A 64 4.25 3.34 -13.71
N ASN A 65 5.57 3.14 -13.56
CA ASN A 65 6.26 1.88 -13.31
C ASN A 65 7.30 1.92 -12.17
N SER A 66 6.96 2.45 -10.99
CA SER A 66 7.85 2.32 -9.81
C SER A 66 7.72 0.94 -9.16
N MET A 67 8.70 0.05 -9.41
CA MET A 67 8.82 -1.30 -8.85
C MET A 67 8.63 -1.37 -7.32
N PHE A 68 9.01 -0.32 -6.59
CA PHE A 68 8.98 -0.30 -5.12
C PHE A 68 7.59 -0.02 -4.51
N GLU A 69 6.62 0.46 -5.29
CA GLU A 69 5.26 0.71 -4.77
C GLU A 69 4.51 -0.57 -4.44
N ARG A 70 4.86 -1.68 -5.11
CA ARG A 70 4.25 -2.98 -4.84
C ARG A 70 4.86 -3.68 -3.63
N PHE A 71 5.94 -3.17 -3.03
CA PHE A 71 6.62 -3.84 -1.93
C PHE A 71 5.85 -3.64 -0.63
N THR A 72 5.61 -4.73 0.10
CA THR A 72 5.08 -4.63 1.47
C THR A 72 6.08 -3.88 2.36
N ALA A 73 5.60 -3.28 3.47
CA ALA A 73 6.47 -2.60 4.43
C ALA A 73 7.61 -3.51 4.96
N LYS A 74 7.35 -4.82 5.09
CA LYS A 74 8.37 -5.82 5.49
C LYS A 74 9.38 -6.07 4.37
N ALA A 75 8.91 -6.25 3.13
CA ALA A 75 9.79 -6.43 1.98
C ALA A 75 10.68 -5.19 1.76
N TYR A 76 10.10 -4.00 1.90
CA TYR A 76 10.82 -2.74 1.84
C TYR A 76 11.87 -2.64 2.97
N ARG A 77 11.50 -2.98 4.20
CA ARG A 77 12.42 -2.99 5.34
C ARG A 77 13.59 -3.96 5.12
N ALA A 78 13.34 -5.15 4.55
CA ALA A 78 14.40 -6.09 4.20
C ALA A 78 15.40 -5.49 3.21
N ILE A 79 14.95 -4.72 2.22
CA ILE A 79 15.83 -4.00 1.28
C ILE A 79 16.67 -2.92 1.97
N VAL A 80 16.07 -2.15 2.89
CA VAL A 80 16.82 -1.15 3.66
C VAL A 80 17.89 -1.81 4.54
N LEU A 81 17.57 -2.95 5.15
CA LEU A 81 18.52 -3.73 5.94
C LEU A 81 19.64 -4.33 5.07
N ALA A 82 19.33 -4.73 3.84
CA ALA A 82 20.32 -5.16 2.86
C ALA A 82 21.32 -4.03 2.52
N GLN A 83 20.84 -2.79 2.35
CA GLN A 83 21.73 -1.64 2.16
C GLN A 83 22.63 -1.39 3.37
N GLY A 84 22.08 -1.47 4.58
CA GLY A 84 22.87 -1.35 5.81
C GLY A 84 23.94 -2.44 5.97
N GLU A 85 23.69 -3.65 5.46
CA GLU A 85 24.70 -4.71 5.44
C GLU A 85 25.83 -4.42 4.43
N GLY A 86 25.50 -3.85 3.28
CA GLY A 86 26.49 -3.36 2.32
C GLY A 86 27.43 -2.34 2.97
N GLU A 87 26.87 -1.39 3.74
CA GLU A 87 27.63 -0.43 4.53
C GLU A 87 28.50 -1.10 5.59
N ARG A 88 27.96 -2.03 6.38
CA ARG A 88 28.70 -2.76 7.42
C ARG A 88 29.93 -3.49 6.86
N LEU A 89 29.79 -4.06 5.67
CA LEU A 89 30.86 -4.77 4.98
C LEU A 89 31.80 -3.87 4.17
N GLY A 90 31.49 -2.57 4.05
CA GLY A 90 32.24 -1.62 3.23
C GLY A 90 32.10 -1.85 1.71
N HIS A 91 31.02 -2.50 1.28
CA HIS A 91 30.71 -2.77 -0.13
C HIS A 91 29.79 -1.69 -0.69
N GLN A 92 30.11 -1.13 -1.85
CA GLN A 92 29.36 -0.02 -2.47
C GLN A 92 28.12 -0.46 -3.27
N PHE A 93 27.73 -1.73 -3.22
CA PHE A 93 26.63 -2.28 -4.01
C PHE A 93 25.79 -3.27 -3.20
N VAL A 94 24.51 -3.39 -3.55
CA VAL A 94 23.60 -4.38 -2.99
C VAL A 94 23.50 -5.58 -3.94
N GLY A 95 24.14 -6.67 -3.54
CA GLY A 95 24.10 -7.97 -4.19
C GLY A 95 22.96 -8.86 -3.69
N THR A 96 22.90 -10.07 -4.25
CA THR A 96 21.95 -11.11 -3.83
C THR A 96 22.08 -11.44 -2.34
N GLU A 97 23.31 -11.41 -1.84
CA GLU A 97 23.71 -11.79 -0.51
C GLU A 97 23.32 -10.75 0.54
N GLN A 98 23.43 -9.46 0.23
CA GLN A 98 22.88 -8.43 1.11
C GLN A 98 21.36 -8.51 1.16
N ILE A 99 20.68 -8.82 0.04
CA ILE A 99 19.21 -9.03 0.04
C ILE A 99 18.85 -10.22 0.94
N LEU A 100 19.58 -11.33 0.86
CA LEU A 100 19.40 -12.47 1.77
C LEU A 100 19.58 -12.07 3.24
N ILE A 101 20.66 -11.34 3.57
CA ILE A 101 20.88 -10.84 4.93
C ILE A 101 19.75 -9.92 5.38
N GLY A 102 19.29 -9.02 4.51
CA GLY A 102 18.18 -8.12 4.77
C GLY A 102 16.87 -8.86 5.07
N LEU A 103 16.58 -9.94 4.33
CA LEU A 103 15.42 -10.80 4.58
C LEU A 103 15.51 -11.51 5.93
N ILE A 104 16.68 -11.99 6.33
CA ILE A 104 16.88 -12.61 7.65
C ILE A 104 16.75 -11.57 8.76
N ALA A 105 17.36 -10.40 8.59
CA ALA A 105 17.40 -9.32 9.58
C ALA A 105 16.03 -8.65 9.79
N GLU A 106 15.13 -8.69 8.81
CA GLU A 106 13.77 -8.18 8.96
C GLU A 106 13.01 -8.93 10.07
N GLY A 107 13.25 -10.23 10.19
CA GLY A 107 12.93 -11.06 11.36
C GLY A 107 11.47 -11.47 11.55
N ASN A 108 10.50 -10.79 10.94
CA ASN A 108 9.07 -11.00 11.18
C ASN A 108 8.27 -11.36 9.91
N GLY A 109 8.90 -11.36 8.75
CA GLY A 109 8.36 -11.73 7.45
C GLY A 109 8.39 -13.23 7.24
N LEU A 110 7.64 -13.69 6.24
CA LEU A 110 7.55 -15.11 5.88
C LEU A 110 8.94 -15.65 5.51
N ALA A 111 9.72 -14.90 4.73
CA ALA A 111 11.09 -15.29 4.39
C ALA A 111 11.98 -15.50 5.62
N ALA A 112 11.93 -14.57 6.59
CA ALA A 112 12.69 -14.70 7.83
C ALA A 112 12.28 -15.94 8.62
N LYS A 113 10.97 -16.22 8.69
CA LYS A 113 10.43 -17.41 9.37
C LYS A 113 10.88 -18.71 8.70
N VAL A 114 10.81 -18.79 7.37
CA VAL A 114 11.21 -19.97 6.61
C VAL A 114 12.73 -20.19 6.68
N LEU A 115 13.53 -19.14 6.51
CA LEU A 115 14.98 -19.23 6.66
C LEU A 115 15.40 -19.68 8.06
N LYS A 116 14.73 -19.16 9.10
CA LYS A 116 14.95 -19.58 10.49
C LYS A 116 14.55 -21.04 10.72
N SER A 117 13.45 -21.50 10.12
CA SER A 117 12.99 -22.89 10.21
C SER A 117 13.94 -23.86 9.50
N ALA A 118 14.58 -23.39 8.42
CA ALA A 118 15.69 -24.09 7.75
C ALA A 118 17.04 -24.02 8.50
N GLY A 119 17.07 -23.47 9.73
CA GLY A 119 18.25 -23.42 10.58
C GLY A 119 19.23 -22.27 10.26
N ILE A 120 18.84 -21.31 9.41
CA ILE A 120 19.69 -20.17 9.06
C ILE A 120 19.56 -19.06 10.10
N THR A 121 20.69 -18.69 10.69
CA THR A 121 20.80 -17.52 11.57
C THR A 121 21.45 -16.35 10.84
N LEU A 122 21.15 -15.13 11.30
CA LEU A 122 21.76 -13.90 10.76
C LEU A 122 23.29 -13.95 10.84
N GLU A 123 23.81 -14.34 12.01
CA GLU A 123 25.25 -14.41 12.27
C GLU A 123 25.96 -15.43 11.37
N ALA A 124 25.37 -16.61 11.17
CA ALA A 124 25.94 -17.64 10.29
C ALA A 124 25.95 -17.18 8.83
N ALA A 125 24.87 -16.54 8.37
CA ALA A 125 24.79 -15.99 7.02
C ALA A 125 25.80 -14.86 6.81
N GLN A 126 25.91 -13.90 7.74
CA GLN A 126 26.90 -12.82 7.65
C GLN A 126 28.33 -13.35 7.61
N THR A 127 28.65 -14.31 8.48
CA THR A 127 29.97 -14.96 8.54
C THR A 127 30.32 -15.65 7.21
N GLU A 128 29.35 -16.35 6.60
CA GLU A 128 29.61 -17.04 5.34
C GLU A 128 29.69 -16.09 4.14
N VAL A 129 28.90 -15.01 4.15
CA VAL A 129 29.04 -13.91 3.18
C VAL A 129 30.44 -13.30 3.28
N GLU A 130 30.90 -12.93 4.48
CA GLU A 130 32.25 -12.37 4.70
C GLU A 130 33.36 -13.30 4.18
N LYS A 131 33.21 -14.62 4.31
CA LYS A 131 34.19 -15.57 3.75
C LYS A 131 34.20 -15.64 2.22
N ILE A 132 33.05 -15.43 1.57
CA ILE A 132 32.93 -15.55 0.10
C ILE A 132 33.38 -14.26 -0.59
N ILE A 133 32.91 -13.10 -0.12
CA ILE A 133 33.15 -11.82 -0.79
C ILE A 133 34.19 -10.95 -0.09
N GLY A 134 34.59 -11.28 1.14
CA GLY A 134 35.51 -10.48 1.93
C GLY A 134 34.89 -9.22 2.51
N ARG A 135 35.75 -8.30 2.95
CA ARG A 135 35.36 -6.93 3.32
C ARG A 135 35.79 -5.97 2.21
N GLY A 136 34.95 -4.99 1.94
CA GLY A 136 35.22 -3.95 0.96
C GLY A 136 36.22 -2.93 1.44
N THR A 137 36.46 -1.93 0.60
CA THR A 137 37.48 -0.88 0.81
C THR A 137 37.13 0.09 1.95
N GLY A 138 35.98 -0.06 2.61
CA GLY A 138 35.54 0.76 3.73
C GLY A 138 35.15 2.20 3.35
N ILE A 139 35.16 2.53 2.05
CA ILE A 139 34.74 3.83 1.56
C ILE A 139 33.21 3.86 1.57
N GLN A 140 32.64 4.59 2.54
CA GLN A 140 31.21 4.84 2.62
C GLN A 140 30.73 5.55 1.35
N GLY A 141 29.91 4.86 0.57
CA GLY A 141 29.20 5.45 -0.56
C GLY A 141 28.02 6.30 -0.06
N VAL A 142 27.73 7.39 -0.76
CA VAL A 142 26.51 8.20 -0.52
C VAL A 142 25.24 7.45 -0.99
N GLU A 143 25.42 6.42 -1.84
CA GLU A 143 24.39 5.53 -2.39
C GLU A 143 24.90 4.10 -2.48
N TYR A 144 24.00 3.12 -2.33
CA TYR A 144 24.27 1.67 -2.48
C TYR A 144 23.38 1.08 -3.58
N PRO A 145 23.73 1.27 -4.86
CA PRO A 145 22.96 0.73 -5.98
C PRO A 145 22.97 -0.80 -6.00
N PHE A 146 21.94 -1.40 -6.60
CA PHE A 146 21.90 -2.85 -6.79
C PHE A 146 22.91 -3.28 -7.87
N THR A 147 23.56 -4.41 -7.64
CA THR A 147 24.30 -5.12 -8.69
C THR A 147 23.33 -5.63 -9.77
N PRO A 148 23.80 -6.00 -10.98
CA PRO A 148 22.95 -6.61 -11.99
C PRO A 148 22.16 -7.83 -11.48
N LYS A 149 22.81 -8.70 -10.69
CA LYS A 149 22.15 -9.85 -10.04
C LYS A 149 21.21 -9.43 -8.91
N GLY A 150 21.54 -8.37 -8.16
CA GLY A 150 20.63 -7.79 -7.17
C GLY A 150 19.36 -7.24 -7.80
N LYS A 151 19.45 -6.57 -8.95
CA LYS A 151 18.30 -6.11 -9.73
C LYS A 151 17.49 -7.30 -10.26
N GLN A 152 18.16 -8.33 -10.76
CA GLN A 152 17.52 -9.57 -11.20
C GLN A 152 16.70 -10.24 -10.08
N VAL A 153 17.13 -10.20 -8.83
CA VAL A 153 16.31 -10.67 -7.69
C VAL A 153 14.99 -9.91 -7.60
N LEU A 154 15.01 -8.60 -7.78
CA LEU A 154 13.80 -7.77 -7.70
C LEU A 154 12.86 -8.07 -8.86
N ASP A 155 13.40 -8.19 -10.08
CA ASP A 155 12.63 -8.55 -11.28
C ASP A 155 11.98 -9.94 -11.11
N LEU A 156 12.75 -10.93 -10.63
CA LEU A 156 12.23 -12.26 -10.37
C LEU A 156 11.22 -12.28 -9.23
N ALA A 157 11.38 -11.46 -8.19
CA ALA A 157 10.38 -11.34 -7.13
C ALA A 157 9.04 -10.81 -7.65
N VAL A 158 9.07 -9.88 -8.62
CA VAL A 158 7.85 -9.43 -9.33
C VAL A 158 7.24 -10.59 -10.11
N GLU A 159 8.04 -11.35 -10.86
CA GLU A 159 7.55 -12.50 -11.62
C GLU A 159 6.93 -13.58 -10.72
N GLU A 160 7.57 -13.88 -9.58
CA GLU A 160 7.07 -14.87 -8.63
C GLU A 160 5.77 -14.41 -7.95
N SER A 161 5.66 -13.12 -7.60
CA SER A 161 4.39 -12.59 -7.09
C SER A 161 3.27 -12.72 -8.12
N GLN A 162 3.56 -12.45 -9.39
CA GLN A 162 2.60 -12.59 -10.49
C GLN A 162 2.19 -14.05 -10.71
N LYS A 163 3.14 -14.99 -10.70
CA LYS A 163 2.86 -16.44 -10.83
C LYS A 163 1.96 -16.96 -9.72
N LEU A 164 2.08 -16.38 -8.53
CA LEU A 164 1.26 -16.71 -7.36
C LEU A 164 -0.06 -15.94 -7.31
N GLY A 165 -0.31 -15.03 -8.26
CA GLY A 165 -1.52 -14.19 -8.30
C GLY A 165 -1.53 -13.08 -7.25
N HIS A 166 -0.38 -12.76 -6.64
CA HIS A 166 -0.25 -11.70 -5.65
C HIS A 166 0.02 -10.34 -6.32
N THR A 167 -0.77 -9.34 -5.95
CA THR A 167 -0.63 -7.95 -6.43
C THR A 167 0.47 -7.17 -5.72
N TYR A 168 1.03 -7.73 -4.65
CA TYR A 168 2.10 -7.16 -3.84
C TYR A 168 3.37 -8.04 -3.88
N ILE A 169 4.49 -7.43 -3.50
CA ILE A 169 5.81 -8.05 -3.39
C ILE A 169 6.16 -8.14 -1.90
N GLY A 170 5.97 -9.33 -1.32
CA GLY A 170 6.32 -9.64 0.05
C GLY A 170 7.74 -10.16 0.19
N THR A 171 8.11 -10.45 1.44
CA THR A 171 9.42 -11.02 1.78
C THR A 171 9.63 -12.38 1.12
N GLU A 172 8.56 -13.15 0.98
CA GLU A 172 8.48 -14.45 0.34
C GLU A 172 8.79 -14.39 -1.15
N HIS A 173 8.26 -13.39 -1.87
CA HIS A 173 8.58 -13.18 -3.28
C HIS A 173 10.04 -12.79 -3.46
N LEU A 174 10.58 -11.95 -2.57
CA LEU A 174 12.01 -11.63 -2.57
C LEU A 174 12.89 -12.84 -2.31
N LEU A 175 12.48 -13.72 -1.39
CA LEU A 175 13.21 -14.96 -1.14
C LEU A 175 13.15 -15.89 -2.36
N LEU A 176 11.98 -16.07 -2.98
CA LEU A 176 11.86 -16.82 -4.24
C LEU A 176 12.72 -16.20 -5.35
N GLY A 177 12.73 -14.87 -5.47
CA GLY A 177 13.62 -14.14 -6.39
C GLY A 177 15.10 -14.43 -6.13
N VAL A 178 15.53 -14.44 -4.87
CA VAL A 178 16.90 -14.84 -4.48
C VAL A 178 17.21 -16.27 -4.90
N LEU A 179 16.27 -17.20 -4.69
CA LEU A 179 16.45 -18.61 -5.04
C LEU A 179 16.44 -18.86 -6.56
N SER A 180 15.76 -18.02 -7.32
CA SER A 180 15.67 -18.08 -8.79
C SER A 180 16.88 -17.51 -9.51
N VAL A 181 17.72 -16.69 -8.85
CA VAL A 181 18.96 -16.19 -9.48
C VAL A 181 20.01 -17.30 -9.56
N SER A 182 20.30 -17.73 -10.79
CA SER A 182 21.41 -18.63 -11.09
C SER A 182 22.75 -18.02 -10.69
N ASP A 183 23.61 -18.81 -10.05
CA ASP A 183 24.96 -18.41 -9.62
C ASP A 183 25.00 -17.15 -8.74
N GLY A 184 23.92 -16.85 -8.00
CA GLY A 184 23.92 -15.79 -6.99
C GLY A 184 24.78 -16.13 -5.78
N VAL A 185 25.44 -15.14 -5.19
CA VAL A 185 26.24 -15.32 -3.96
C VAL A 185 25.34 -15.82 -2.82
N ALA A 186 24.11 -15.30 -2.71
CA ALA A 186 23.12 -15.76 -1.73
C ALA A 186 22.81 -17.27 -1.84
N VAL A 187 22.66 -17.78 -3.06
CA VAL A 187 22.45 -19.21 -3.32
C VAL A 187 23.67 -20.02 -2.89
N GLY A 188 24.88 -19.50 -3.14
CA GLY A 188 26.12 -20.09 -2.64
C GLY A 188 26.20 -20.16 -1.12
N VAL A 189 25.82 -19.07 -0.44
CA VAL A 189 25.75 -18.99 1.03
C VAL A 189 24.77 -20.02 1.58
N LEU A 190 23.54 -20.08 1.06
CA LEU A 190 22.53 -21.05 1.49
C LEU A 190 23.01 -22.51 1.33
N LYS A 191 23.64 -22.84 0.19
CA LYS A 191 24.21 -24.17 -0.04
C LYS A 191 25.31 -24.52 0.96
N LYS A 192 26.22 -23.58 1.26
CA LYS A 192 27.30 -23.80 2.24
C LYS A 192 26.80 -23.94 3.68
N LEU A 193 25.69 -23.27 4.00
CA LEU A 193 25.00 -23.43 5.29
C LEU A 193 24.15 -24.71 5.35
N GLY A 194 24.22 -25.59 4.34
CA GLY A 194 23.57 -26.90 4.33
C GLY A 194 22.11 -26.88 3.91
N VAL A 195 21.60 -25.76 3.37
CA VAL A 195 20.21 -25.65 2.96
C VAL A 195 19.98 -26.32 1.61
N ASN A 196 18.98 -27.21 1.56
CA ASN A 196 18.46 -27.71 0.29
C ASN A 196 17.49 -26.68 -0.31
N LEU A 197 17.89 -26.05 -1.41
CA LEU A 197 17.13 -24.98 -2.05
C LEU A 197 15.75 -25.42 -2.55
N LYS A 198 15.63 -26.67 -3.00
CA LYS A 198 14.35 -27.23 -3.47
C LYS A 198 13.37 -27.37 -2.30
N ASN A 199 13.85 -27.86 -1.16
CA ASN A 199 13.03 -27.97 0.05
C ASN A 199 12.65 -26.58 0.57
N LEU A 200 13.61 -25.65 0.62
CA LEU A 200 13.35 -24.28 1.04
C LEU A 200 12.30 -23.60 0.15
N TRP A 201 12.39 -23.78 -1.17
CA TRP A 201 11.38 -23.29 -2.11
C TRP A 201 10.00 -23.87 -1.81
N GLN A 202 9.90 -25.18 -1.60
CA GLN A 202 8.64 -25.84 -1.26
C GLN A 202 8.08 -25.38 0.08
N GLU A 203 8.93 -25.11 1.07
CA GLU A 203 8.54 -24.59 2.37
C GLU A 203 7.98 -23.17 2.26
N VAL A 204 8.60 -22.29 1.46
CA VAL A 204 8.04 -20.97 1.15
C VAL A 204 6.66 -21.10 0.52
N LEU A 205 6.49 -21.94 -0.50
CA LEU A 205 5.19 -22.16 -1.13
C LEU A 205 4.15 -22.74 -0.17
N THR A 206 4.55 -23.67 0.69
CA THR A 206 3.67 -24.28 1.69
C THR A 206 3.21 -23.25 2.72
N GLU A 207 4.12 -22.41 3.20
CA GLU A 207 3.80 -21.34 4.15
C GLU A 207 2.86 -20.30 3.52
N ILE A 208 3.09 -19.93 2.25
CA ILE A 208 2.18 -19.07 1.48
C ILE A 208 0.77 -19.66 1.42
N MET A 209 0.66 -20.97 1.13
CA MET A 209 -0.63 -21.67 1.08
C MET A 209 -1.28 -21.84 2.47
N SER A 210 -0.49 -22.02 3.53
CA SER A 210 -0.98 -22.25 4.90
C SER A 210 -1.52 -20.98 5.57
N LEU A 211 -1.07 -19.80 5.13
CA LEU A 211 -1.53 -18.50 5.64
C LEU A 211 -2.94 -18.12 5.17
N GLY A 212 -3.63 -19.02 4.45
CA GLY A 212 -5.06 -18.87 4.19
C GLY A 212 -5.43 -17.76 3.23
N ILE A 213 -4.56 -17.42 2.27
CA ILE A 213 -5.01 -16.78 1.04
C ILE A 213 -5.40 -17.94 0.10
N PRO A 214 -6.70 -18.18 -0.16
CA PRO A 214 -7.08 -19.23 -1.09
C PRO A 214 -6.46 -18.93 -2.45
N ALA A 215 -5.90 -19.95 -3.09
CA ALA A 215 -5.54 -19.93 -4.49
C ALA A 215 -6.81 -19.66 -5.31
N VAL A 216 -7.11 -18.37 -5.54
CA VAL A 216 -8.08 -17.98 -6.55
C VAL A 216 -7.40 -18.24 -7.89
N ALA A 217 -7.81 -19.32 -8.55
CA ALA A 217 -7.52 -19.50 -9.96
C ALA A 217 -8.23 -18.35 -10.73
N ILE A 218 -7.51 -17.26 -10.98
CA ILE A 218 -7.95 -16.21 -11.89
C ILE A 218 -7.67 -16.72 -13.30
N SER A 219 -8.74 -16.99 -14.06
CA SER A 219 -8.66 -17.38 -15.47
C SER A 219 -7.81 -16.38 -16.27
N PRO A 220 -7.02 -16.82 -17.27
CA PRO A 220 -5.91 -16.05 -17.86
C PRO A 220 -6.33 -14.89 -18.78
N ASN A 221 -7.59 -14.48 -18.73
CA ASN A 221 -8.16 -13.55 -19.70
C ASN A 221 -8.92 -12.40 -19.02
N ARG A 222 -8.29 -11.77 -18.03
CA ARG A 222 -8.69 -10.44 -17.57
C ARG A 222 -7.67 -9.43 -18.09
N ASP A 223 -8.08 -8.65 -19.08
CA ASP A 223 -7.36 -7.47 -19.55
C ASP A 223 -6.88 -6.61 -18.38
N PHE A 224 -5.56 -6.38 -18.29
CA PHE A 224 -4.88 -5.64 -17.24
C PHE A 224 -5.00 -4.10 -17.40
N THR A 225 -6.15 -3.59 -17.86
CA THR A 225 -6.35 -2.16 -18.15
C THR A 225 -7.10 -1.39 -17.05
N ARG A 226 -7.24 -1.89 -15.82
CA ARG A 226 -7.99 -1.17 -14.76
C ARG A 226 -7.19 -0.96 -13.47
N GLU A 227 -6.48 0.16 -13.43
CA GLU A 227 -6.59 1.23 -12.41
C GLU A 227 -7.41 0.89 -11.16
N TYR A 228 -6.93 0.10 -10.19
CA TYR A 228 -7.56 -0.01 -8.86
C TYR A 228 -6.62 -0.58 -7.77
N ASP A 229 -5.91 0.31 -7.07
CA ASP A 229 -5.35 0.00 -5.75
C ASP A 229 -5.50 1.19 -4.77
N LEU A 230 -6.71 1.76 -4.71
CA LEU A 230 -7.00 2.94 -3.87
C LEU A 230 -7.33 2.57 -2.43
N ASN A 231 -7.22 1.30 -2.07
CA ASN A 231 -7.41 0.86 -0.69
C ASN A 231 -6.16 1.06 0.18
N GLU A 232 -5.05 1.59 -0.37
CA GLU A 232 -3.79 1.76 0.37
C GLU A 232 -3.45 3.20 0.77
N SER A 233 -4.18 4.21 0.27
CA SER A 233 -3.97 5.59 0.75
C SER A 233 -4.57 5.75 2.15
N PRO A 234 -3.74 6.02 3.19
CA PRO A 234 -4.27 6.29 4.51
C PRO A 234 -5.22 7.50 4.41
N PRO A 235 -6.41 7.42 5.03
CA PRO A 235 -7.34 8.54 5.02
C PRO A 235 -6.63 9.77 5.60
N ASP A 236 -6.70 10.90 4.89
CA ASP A 236 -6.30 12.17 5.47
C ASP A 236 -7.21 12.52 6.67
N PHE A 237 -6.75 13.48 7.45
CA PHE A 237 -7.42 13.86 8.70
C PHE A 237 -8.87 14.32 8.50
N THR A 238 -9.14 15.07 7.42
CA THR A 238 -10.47 15.57 7.07
C THR A 238 -11.39 14.41 6.71
N SER A 239 -10.95 13.51 5.84
CA SER A 239 -11.73 12.32 5.46
C SER A 239 -12.02 11.41 6.67
N GLY A 240 -11.07 11.33 7.61
CA GLY A 240 -11.23 10.59 8.87
C GLY A 240 -12.31 11.19 9.77
N GLU A 241 -12.33 12.52 9.94
CA GLU A 241 -13.37 13.20 10.72
C GLU A 241 -14.75 13.09 10.05
N ILE A 242 -14.84 13.29 8.73
CA ILE A 242 -16.08 13.13 7.96
C ILE A 242 -16.62 11.69 8.13
N SER A 243 -15.74 10.69 8.09
CA SER A 243 -16.10 9.29 8.34
C SER A 243 -16.71 9.10 9.72
N ALA A 244 -16.09 9.68 10.76
CA ALA A 244 -16.58 9.60 12.14
C ALA A 244 -17.95 10.30 12.30
N ARG A 245 -18.10 11.50 11.73
CA ARG A 245 -19.35 12.28 11.74
C ARG A 245 -20.48 11.54 11.04
N PHE A 246 -20.23 11.06 9.81
CA PHE A 246 -21.22 10.30 9.04
C PHE A 246 -21.64 9.02 9.79
N CYS A 247 -20.68 8.27 10.35
CA CYS A 247 -20.98 7.13 11.20
C CYS A 247 -21.89 7.52 12.37
N ALA A 248 -21.59 8.61 13.08
CA ALA A 248 -22.38 9.05 14.23
C ALA A 248 -23.83 9.42 13.83
N PHE A 249 -24.02 10.17 12.73
CA PHE A 249 -25.35 10.50 12.22
C PHE A 249 -26.14 9.26 11.80
N LEU A 250 -25.47 8.27 11.22
CA LEU A 250 -26.14 7.05 10.80
C LEU A 250 -26.45 6.13 11.99
N PHE A 251 -25.52 5.96 12.93
CA PHE A 251 -25.70 5.16 14.14
C PHE A 251 -26.85 5.67 15.00
N SER A 252 -26.97 7.00 15.18
CA SER A 252 -28.05 7.60 15.98
C SER A 252 -29.44 7.30 15.41
N TRP A 253 -29.54 7.01 14.11
CA TRP A 253 -30.78 6.59 13.47
C TRP A 253 -31.00 5.08 13.47
N VAL A 254 -29.97 4.33 13.05
CA VAL A 254 -30.02 2.89 12.79
C VAL A 254 -30.14 2.08 14.08
N GLU A 255 -29.38 2.43 15.11
CA GLU A 255 -29.25 1.63 16.33
C GLU A 255 -30.56 1.59 17.15
N PRO A 256 -31.23 2.72 17.46
CA PRO A 256 -32.48 2.69 18.23
C PRO A 256 -33.62 1.96 17.50
N ARG A 257 -33.59 1.98 16.16
CA ARG A 257 -34.58 1.33 15.29
C ARG A 257 -34.22 -0.11 14.95
N LYS A 258 -33.03 -0.59 15.35
CA LYS A 258 -32.52 -1.94 15.08
C LYS A 258 -32.62 -2.31 13.60
N LEU A 259 -32.21 -1.39 12.72
CA LEU A 259 -32.31 -1.58 11.26
C LEU A 259 -31.24 -2.53 10.72
N GLY A 260 -30.11 -2.66 11.42
CA GLY A 260 -28.99 -3.50 10.99
C GLY A 260 -27.68 -3.13 11.69
N HIS A 261 -26.57 -3.36 11.01
CA HIS A 261 -25.22 -3.14 11.51
C HIS A 261 -24.44 -2.20 10.60
N ILE A 262 -23.79 -1.19 11.19
CA ILE A 262 -22.87 -0.28 10.51
C ILE A 262 -21.44 -0.70 10.82
N ILE A 263 -20.61 -0.80 9.80
CA ILE A 263 -19.21 -1.21 9.90
C ILE A 263 -18.33 -0.12 9.29
N GLY A 264 -17.35 0.36 10.06
CA GLY A 264 -16.40 1.38 9.61
C GLY A 264 -15.21 0.81 8.81
N SER A 265 -14.29 1.70 8.43
CA SER A 265 -13.18 1.52 7.47
C SER A 265 -12.15 0.42 7.73
N ARG A 266 -12.31 -0.38 8.80
CA ARG A 266 -11.46 -1.54 9.13
C ARG A 266 -12.22 -2.86 9.25
N GLY A 267 -13.54 -2.86 9.11
CA GLY A 267 -14.33 -4.08 9.04
C GLY A 267 -14.65 -4.40 7.58
N GLY A 268 -13.90 -5.35 7.01
CA GLY A 268 -14.11 -5.82 5.65
C GLY A 268 -15.21 -6.88 5.55
N PHE A 269 -15.50 -7.30 4.32
CA PHE A 269 -16.33 -8.44 4.00
C PHE A 269 -15.78 -9.16 2.78
N GLN A 270 -16.14 -10.43 2.64
CA GLN A 270 -15.74 -11.25 1.53
C GLN A 270 -16.76 -11.15 0.40
N LEU A 271 -16.29 -10.91 -0.81
CA LEU A 271 -17.08 -10.94 -2.03
C LEU A 271 -17.28 -12.38 -2.51
N PRO A 272 -18.30 -12.66 -3.36
CA PRO A 272 -18.53 -14.01 -3.91
C PRO A 272 -17.36 -14.59 -4.70
N ASN A 273 -16.44 -13.74 -5.16
CA ASN A 273 -15.21 -14.15 -5.85
C ASN A 273 -14.03 -14.39 -4.90
N GLY A 274 -14.24 -14.30 -3.58
CA GLY A 274 -13.23 -14.53 -2.55
C GLY A 274 -12.46 -13.29 -2.09
N ASP A 275 -12.58 -12.15 -2.78
CA ASP A 275 -11.88 -10.91 -2.43
C ASP A 275 -12.37 -10.36 -1.09
N ILE A 276 -11.46 -9.85 -0.25
CA ILE A 276 -11.83 -9.07 0.92
C ILE A 276 -11.80 -7.60 0.55
N VAL A 277 -12.92 -6.91 0.77
CA VAL A 277 -13.05 -5.48 0.53
C VAL A 277 -13.50 -4.76 1.80
N ALA A 278 -12.98 -3.56 2.01
CA ALA A 278 -13.27 -2.75 3.18
C ALA A 278 -13.57 -1.31 2.75
N PRO A 279 -14.85 -0.99 2.43
CA PRO A 279 -15.23 0.39 2.13
C PRO A 279 -15.06 1.28 3.37
N ARG A 280 -15.06 2.61 3.18
CA ARG A 280 -14.92 3.54 4.34
C ARG A 280 -16.04 3.33 5.36
N ILE A 281 -17.27 3.11 4.91
CA ILE A 281 -18.40 2.73 5.75
C ILE A 281 -19.28 1.75 4.97
N SER A 282 -19.80 0.74 5.64
CA SER A 282 -20.83 -0.14 5.09
C SER A 282 -21.98 -0.34 6.06
N PHE A 283 -23.17 -0.62 5.52
CA PHE A 283 -24.32 -1.02 6.33
C PHE A 283 -24.92 -2.33 5.80
N PHE A 284 -25.22 -3.22 6.73
CA PHE A 284 -25.91 -4.48 6.50
C PHE A 284 -27.23 -4.45 7.25
N SER A 285 -28.34 -4.59 6.54
CA SER A 285 -29.67 -4.73 7.14
C SER A 285 -29.75 -5.96 8.05
N ARG A 286 -30.61 -5.90 9.05
CA ARG A 286 -30.88 -7.00 9.99
C ARG A 286 -31.31 -8.30 9.31
N GLU A 287 -31.86 -8.21 8.10
CA GLU A 287 -32.27 -9.35 7.28
C GLU A 287 -31.05 -10.05 6.67
N ARG A 288 -30.07 -9.27 6.20
CA ARG A 288 -28.82 -9.78 5.62
C ARG A 288 -27.82 -10.25 6.68
N LEU A 289 -27.64 -9.49 7.74
CA LEU A 289 -26.69 -9.79 8.81
C LEU A 289 -27.39 -9.80 10.17
N LYS A 290 -27.76 -10.99 10.64
CA LYS A 290 -28.46 -11.18 11.93
C LYS A 290 -27.56 -11.02 13.15
N ARG A 291 -26.27 -11.33 12.99
CA ARG A 291 -25.25 -11.27 14.05
C ARG A 291 -23.90 -10.96 13.42
N VAL A 292 -23.18 -9.99 13.99
CA VAL A 292 -21.83 -9.63 13.55
C VAL A 292 -20.83 -10.76 13.93
N PRO A 293 -20.18 -11.42 12.96
CA PRO A 293 -19.13 -12.41 13.22
C PRO A 293 -17.80 -11.76 13.59
N ARG A 294 -16.86 -12.55 14.13
CA ARG A 294 -15.46 -12.11 14.34
C ARG A 294 -14.60 -12.18 13.08
N THR A 295 -15.08 -12.86 12.03
CA THR A 295 -14.41 -13.05 10.74
C THR A 295 -15.13 -12.24 9.66
N TYR A 296 -14.54 -12.13 8.46
CA TYR A 296 -15.19 -11.46 7.34
C TYR A 296 -16.35 -12.31 6.80
N PRO A 297 -17.60 -11.80 6.81
CA PRO A 297 -18.73 -12.53 6.24
C PRO A 297 -18.68 -12.49 4.71
N GLU A 298 -19.08 -13.58 4.05
CA GLU A 298 -19.32 -13.61 2.61
C GLU A 298 -20.69 -12.99 2.30
N LEU A 299 -20.73 -11.67 2.25
CA LEU A 299 -21.98 -10.91 2.17
C LEU A 299 -21.72 -9.54 1.56
N VAL A 300 -22.55 -9.17 0.59
CA VAL A 300 -22.55 -7.82 0.02
C VAL A 300 -23.41 -6.89 0.89
N PRO A 301 -22.93 -5.71 1.29
CA PRO A 301 -23.68 -4.76 2.09
C PRO A 301 -24.83 -4.14 1.31
N ASP A 302 -25.78 -3.57 2.05
CA ASP A 302 -26.89 -2.82 1.48
C ASP A 302 -26.48 -1.40 1.09
N LEU A 303 -25.58 -0.81 1.88
CA LEU A 303 -24.96 0.50 1.63
C LEU A 303 -23.44 0.37 1.63
N VAL A 304 -22.79 1.06 0.71
CA VAL A 304 -21.37 1.44 0.85
C VAL A 304 -21.21 2.95 0.79
N VAL A 305 -20.25 3.46 1.54
CA VAL A 305 -19.87 4.87 1.51
C VAL A 305 -18.37 4.93 1.29
N GLU A 306 -17.98 5.65 0.26
CA GLU A 306 -16.61 6.08 0.03
C GLU A 306 -16.48 7.57 0.30
N ILE A 307 -15.32 7.93 0.83
CA ILE A 307 -14.98 9.32 1.16
C ILE A 307 -13.66 9.59 0.48
N LYS A 308 -13.67 10.53 -0.46
CA LYS A 308 -12.47 10.90 -1.21
C LYS A 308 -11.46 11.54 -0.26
N SER A 309 -10.26 11.00 -0.22
CA SER A 309 -9.13 11.63 0.46
C SER A 309 -8.53 12.74 -0.41
N ALA A 310 -7.83 13.68 0.23
CA ALA A 310 -7.01 14.71 -0.40
C ALA A 310 -5.95 14.14 -1.37
N PHE A 311 -5.61 12.85 -1.24
CA PHE A 311 -4.65 12.17 -2.10
C PHE A 311 -5.29 11.36 -3.23
N ASP A 312 -6.61 11.14 -3.16
CA ASP A 312 -7.32 10.31 -4.12
C ASP A 312 -7.68 11.10 -5.38
N ARG A 313 -7.63 10.43 -6.53
CA ARG A 313 -8.27 10.94 -7.75
C ARG A 313 -9.75 10.61 -7.70
N LEU A 314 -10.60 11.58 -8.05
CA LEU A 314 -12.06 11.41 -8.04
C LEU A 314 -12.53 10.21 -8.87
N ILE A 315 -12.03 10.10 -10.11
CA ILE A 315 -12.34 8.99 -11.03
C ILE A 315 -12.11 7.65 -10.33
N SER A 316 -10.97 7.55 -9.66
CA SER A 316 -10.56 6.35 -8.97
C SER A 316 -11.54 6.02 -7.82
N VAL A 317 -12.06 6.98 -7.05
CA VAL A 317 -13.11 6.64 -6.06
C VAL A 317 -14.43 6.23 -6.74
N GLN A 318 -14.76 6.85 -7.88
CA GLN A 318 -16.00 6.56 -8.62
C GLN A 318 -16.07 5.14 -9.20
N GLN A 319 -14.97 4.58 -9.71
CA GLN A 319 -15.03 3.19 -10.19
C GLN A 319 -14.93 2.15 -9.03
N ILE A 320 -14.51 2.50 -7.79
CA ILE A 320 -14.77 1.68 -6.57
C ILE A 320 -16.28 1.61 -6.36
N ILE A 321 -16.95 2.76 -6.39
CA ILE A 321 -18.39 2.84 -6.25
C ILE A 321 -19.08 1.97 -7.30
N GLN A 322 -18.66 2.08 -8.56
CA GLN A 322 -19.21 1.26 -9.63
C GLN A 322 -19.03 -0.24 -9.38
N ARG A 323 -17.86 -0.66 -8.91
CA ARG A 323 -17.59 -2.06 -8.56
C ARG A 323 -18.56 -2.57 -7.49
N PHE A 324 -18.85 -1.77 -6.47
CA PHE A 324 -19.83 -2.16 -5.44
C PHE A 324 -21.26 -2.24 -5.98
N LEU A 325 -21.64 -1.34 -6.88
CA LEU A 325 -22.93 -1.41 -7.57
C LEU A 325 -23.04 -2.70 -8.42
N ASP A 326 -21.98 -3.06 -9.13
CA ASP A 326 -21.90 -4.28 -9.95
C ASP A 326 -22.03 -5.55 -9.09
N LEU A 327 -21.61 -5.49 -7.82
CA LEU A 327 -21.74 -6.57 -6.83
C LEU A 327 -23.14 -6.65 -6.20
N GLY A 328 -24.04 -5.73 -6.54
CA GLY A 328 -25.43 -5.73 -6.07
C GLY A 328 -25.65 -4.96 -4.77
N VAL A 329 -24.78 -4.00 -4.43
CA VAL A 329 -25.07 -3.02 -3.38
C VAL A 329 -26.31 -2.20 -3.78
N ARG A 330 -27.22 -1.97 -2.82
CA ARG A 330 -28.48 -1.26 -3.10
C ARG A 330 -28.26 0.24 -3.30
N VAL A 331 -27.38 0.83 -2.49
CA VAL A 331 -27.05 2.27 -2.55
C VAL A 331 -25.56 2.45 -2.31
N ALA A 332 -24.91 3.29 -3.10
CA ALA A 332 -23.53 3.67 -2.87
C ALA A 332 -23.41 5.20 -2.76
N LEU A 333 -22.62 5.67 -1.81
CA LEU A 333 -22.39 7.11 -1.57
C LEU A 333 -20.93 7.46 -1.81
N LEU A 334 -20.69 8.57 -2.50
CA LEU A 334 -19.38 9.20 -2.61
C LEU A 334 -19.43 10.58 -1.98
N ILE A 335 -18.69 10.77 -0.89
CA ILE A 335 -18.53 12.07 -0.23
C ILE A 335 -17.23 12.68 -0.75
N ASP A 336 -17.32 13.86 -1.36
CA ASP A 336 -16.18 14.62 -1.88
C ASP A 336 -15.99 15.91 -1.07
N PRO A 337 -14.98 15.96 -0.17
CA PRO A 337 -14.68 17.16 0.61
C PRO A 337 -14.16 18.34 -0.23
N ASP A 338 -13.56 18.09 -1.40
CA ASP A 338 -12.98 19.15 -2.23
C ASP A 338 -14.08 19.99 -2.90
N SER A 339 -15.12 19.31 -3.41
CA SER A 339 -16.29 19.97 -3.99
C SER A 339 -17.43 20.20 -2.99
N GLN A 340 -17.30 19.71 -1.75
CA GLN A 340 -18.35 19.71 -0.73
C GLN A 340 -19.67 19.14 -1.26
N THR A 341 -19.59 17.97 -1.88
CA THR A 341 -20.75 17.27 -2.46
C THR A 341 -20.87 15.84 -1.96
N VAL A 342 -22.09 15.32 -2.05
CA VAL A 342 -22.39 13.91 -1.86
C VAL A 342 -23.07 13.38 -3.11
N SER A 343 -22.47 12.39 -3.76
CA SER A 343 -23.07 11.69 -4.89
C SER A 343 -23.73 10.40 -4.41
N VAL A 344 -25.02 10.25 -4.71
CA VAL A 344 -25.87 9.10 -4.35
C VAL A 344 -26.10 8.26 -5.59
N TYR A 345 -25.59 7.04 -5.58
CA TYR A 345 -25.68 6.10 -6.69
C TYR A 345 -26.72 5.03 -6.38
N ARG A 346 -27.69 4.88 -7.29
CA ARG A 346 -28.74 3.85 -7.23
C ARG A 346 -28.71 3.05 -8.53
N PRO A 347 -28.61 1.71 -8.49
CA PRO A 347 -28.51 0.88 -9.70
C PRO A 347 -29.59 1.16 -10.75
N SER A 348 -30.81 1.51 -10.32
CA SER A 348 -31.97 1.69 -11.20
C SER A 348 -32.32 3.15 -11.50
N SER A 349 -31.73 4.12 -10.80
CA SER A 349 -32.12 5.54 -10.86
C SER A 349 -30.98 6.49 -11.21
N GLY A 350 -29.77 5.96 -11.42
CA GLY A 350 -28.60 6.75 -11.78
C GLY A 350 -27.96 7.44 -10.56
N VAL A 351 -27.29 8.57 -10.82
CA VAL A 351 -26.52 9.33 -9.83
C VAL A 351 -27.21 10.65 -9.54
N THR A 352 -27.43 10.94 -8.27
CA THR A 352 -27.88 12.25 -7.79
C THR A 352 -26.73 12.92 -7.04
N VAL A 353 -26.36 14.14 -7.40
CA VAL A 353 -25.31 14.90 -6.72
C VAL A 353 -25.96 15.98 -5.87
N LEU A 354 -25.60 16.01 -4.59
CA LEU A 354 -26.13 16.94 -3.60
C LEU A 354 -25.00 17.86 -3.12
N GLY A 355 -25.25 19.16 -3.10
CA GLY A 355 -24.37 20.17 -2.53
C GLY A 355 -24.83 20.66 -1.16
N ASN A 356 -24.13 21.67 -0.64
CA ASN A 356 -24.48 22.30 0.63
C ASN A 356 -25.91 22.84 0.66
N GLY A 357 -26.59 22.63 1.80
CA GLY A 357 -27.99 23.02 2.00
C GLY A 357 -29.02 22.02 1.48
N GLU A 358 -28.61 21.08 0.61
CA GLU A 358 -29.46 19.99 0.19
C GLU A 358 -29.47 18.85 1.22
N LYS A 359 -30.55 18.07 1.21
CA LYS A 359 -30.76 16.96 2.14
C LYS A 359 -30.41 15.64 1.50
N LEU A 360 -29.44 14.94 2.07
CA LEU A 360 -29.15 13.55 1.77
C LEU A 360 -30.25 12.66 2.35
N THR A 361 -30.84 11.82 1.51
CA THR A 361 -31.81 10.79 1.89
C THR A 361 -31.48 9.45 1.23
N VAL A 362 -31.72 8.38 1.98
CA VAL A 362 -31.59 6.99 1.54
C VAL A 362 -32.80 6.21 2.04
N SER A 363 -33.99 6.65 1.64
CA SER A 363 -35.28 6.19 2.19
C SER A 363 -35.52 4.68 1.99
N GLU A 364 -34.89 4.08 0.99
CA GLU A 364 -34.93 2.64 0.72
C GLU A 364 -34.20 1.79 1.78
N LEU A 365 -33.27 2.37 2.54
CA LEU A 365 -32.53 1.72 3.63
C LEU A 365 -32.90 2.30 5.00
N PHE A 366 -33.13 3.61 5.05
CA PHE A 366 -33.39 4.39 6.25
C PHE A 366 -34.61 5.29 6.04
N PRO A 367 -35.83 4.77 6.22
CA PRO A 367 -37.05 5.57 6.10
C PRO A 367 -37.00 6.81 6.99
N GLU A 368 -37.42 7.95 6.46
CA GLU A 368 -37.47 9.27 7.15
C GLU A 368 -36.12 9.82 7.63
N TRP A 369 -35.00 9.16 7.35
CA TRP A 369 -33.68 9.69 7.68
C TRP A 369 -33.27 10.76 6.67
N GLU A 370 -32.87 11.91 7.19
CA GLU A 370 -32.35 13.02 6.41
C GLU A 370 -31.08 13.56 7.07
N LEU A 371 -30.13 14.00 6.26
CA LEU A 371 -28.93 14.71 6.71
C LEU A 371 -28.66 15.89 5.79
N VAL A 372 -28.53 17.11 6.34
CA VAL A 372 -28.13 18.27 5.52
C VAL A 372 -26.65 18.14 5.18
N VAL A 373 -26.29 18.23 3.89
CA VAL A 373 -24.92 17.97 3.40
C VAL A 373 -23.87 18.81 4.12
N SER A 374 -24.19 20.05 4.48
CA SER A 374 -23.27 20.95 5.19
C SER A 374 -22.87 20.46 6.59
N GLU A 375 -23.65 19.56 7.22
CA GLU A 375 -23.34 19.00 8.53
C GLU A 375 -22.22 17.96 8.49
N LEU A 376 -21.87 17.46 7.30
CA LEU A 376 -20.78 16.48 7.13
C LEU A 376 -19.40 17.09 7.35
N TRP A 377 -19.25 18.38 7.10
CA TRP A 377 -17.96 19.03 7.12
C TRP A 377 -17.49 19.32 8.55
N PRO A 378 -16.19 19.15 8.85
CA PRO A 378 -15.63 19.55 10.13
C PRO A 378 -15.95 21.02 10.47
N PRO A 379 -16.41 21.31 11.70
CA PRO A 379 -16.64 22.68 12.13
C PRO A 379 -15.34 23.45 12.26
N VAL A 380 -15.38 24.74 11.95
CA VAL A 380 -14.28 25.67 12.23
C VAL A 380 -14.56 26.30 13.59
N PHE A 381 -13.62 26.16 14.52
CA PHE A 381 -13.67 26.80 15.83
C PHE A 381 -12.81 28.06 15.80
N ASP A 382 -13.33 29.16 16.33
CA ASP A 382 -12.61 30.44 16.48
C ASP A 382 -11.52 30.40 17.56
#